data_AF-A0A431KUV2-F1
#
_entry.id   AF-A0A431KUV2-F1
#
_cell.length_a   1.000
_cell.length_b   1.000
_cell.length_c   1.000
_cell.angle_alpha   90.00
_cell.angle_beta   90.00
_cell.angle_gamma   90.00
#
_symmetry.space_group_name_H-M   'P 1'
#
loop_
_entity.id
_entity.type
_entity.pdbx_description
1 polymer ?
#
loop_
_entity_poly.entity_id
_entity_poly.type
_entity_poly.pdbx_seq_one_letter_code
_entity_poly.pdbx_strand_id
1 'polypeptide(L)'
;MQEDLFSRCQRWRGGRASYRPAGELFDPSRARVEVLDDDATAKSFVTREHYSRSYPAARFRVGLFVKNPFEAEKLAGVAVMSVPITNAVIPAWFPGLEASQGVELGRFVLLDEVPANAESWFQARALKALKRAMPQIRAVVSYCDPVARTDTEGQVIFAGHVGTVYLAGNAARLGRSSPRTLKLLPSGHVASERALSKIRNDECGAGYALKQLIDAGAPARSLHESGRAYVERLEHERFFRPLRHPGNAVFGWRL
;
A
#
# COMPACT_ATOMS: atom_id res chain seq x y z
N MET A 1 18.96 19.93 5.85
CA MET A 1 19.09 18.56 5.29
C MET A 1 17.77 18.11 4.64
N GLN A 2 17.20 18.93 3.75
CA GLN A 2 15.87 18.71 3.14
C GLN A 2 15.93 18.68 1.60
N GLU A 3 17.08 19.04 1.01
CA GLU A 3 17.30 19.09 -0.45
C GLU A 3 17.59 17.71 -1.09
N ASP A 4 17.94 16.68 -0.32
CA ASP A 4 18.35 15.36 -0.85
C ASP A 4 17.19 14.33 -0.95
N LEU A 5 15.95 14.74 -0.65
CA LEU A 5 14.78 13.86 -0.78
C LEU A 5 14.18 13.87 -2.20
N PHE A 6 14.47 14.89 -3.01
CA PHE A 6 13.99 15.00 -4.40
C PHE A 6 14.97 14.40 -5.43
N SER A 7 16.22 14.16 -5.05
CA SER A 7 17.27 13.57 -5.89
C SER A 7 17.23 12.02 -5.90
N ARG A 8 16.35 11.41 -5.10
CA ARG A 8 16.35 9.96 -4.82
C ARG A 8 14.94 9.36 -4.88
N CYS A 9 14.78 8.29 -5.65
CA CYS A 9 13.56 7.49 -5.71
C CYS A 9 13.60 6.41 -4.63
N GLN A 10 12.75 6.55 -3.61
CA GLN A 10 12.64 5.58 -2.52
C GLN A 10 12.04 4.27 -3.02
N ARG A 11 12.66 3.16 -2.63
CA ARG A 11 12.33 1.77 -2.96
C ARG A 11 12.09 0.96 -1.69
N TRP A 12 11.31 -0.11 -1.78
CA TRP A 12 10.97 -0.96 -0.65
C TRP A 12 11.12 -2.44 -1.02
N ARG A 13 12.00 -3.14 -0.30
CA ARG A 13 12.14 -4.59 -0.40
C ARG A 13 12.36 -5.20 0.98
N GLY A 14 11.57 -6.22 1.31
CA GLY A 14 11.77 -7.01 2.54
C GLY A 14 11.74 -6.20 3.84
N GLY A 15 11.02 -5.06 3.88
CA GLY A 15 10.97 -4.17 5.04
C GLY A 15 12.11 -3.16 5.15
N ARG A 16 13.00 -3.09 4.15
CA ARG A 16 14.09 -2.11 4.08
C ARG A 16 13.81 -1.07 2.99
N ALA A 17 14.08 0.20 3.31
CA ALA A 17 14.07 1.28 2.32
C ALA A 17 15.43 1.34 1.60
N SER A 18 15.43 1.37 0.27
CA SER A 18 16.59 1.71 -0.55
C SER A 18 16.28 2.95 -1.40
N TYR A 19 17.29 3.56 -2.01
CA TYR A 19 17.12 4.78 -2.80
C TYR A 19 17.88 4.64 -4.12
N ARG A 20 17.22 4.95 -5.24
CA ARG A 20 17.85 5.02 -6.57
C ARG A 20 18.07 6.48 -6.98
N PRO A 21 19.16 6.81 -7.69
CA PRO A 21 19.36 8.17 -8.20
C PRO A 21 18.22 8.56 -9.16
N ALA A 22 17.63 9.73 -8.99
CA ALA A 22 16.54 10.21 -9.86
C ALA A 22 16.98 10.38 -11.34
N GLY A 23 18.27 10.50 -11.60
CA GLY A 23 18.86 10.64 -12.94
C GLY A 23 19.08 9.33 -13.71
N GLU A 24 18.70 8.16 -13.17
CA GLU A 24 18.81 6.92 -13.94
C GLU A 24 17.86 6.92 -15.15
N LEU A 25 18.39 6.50 -16.29
CA LEU A 25 17.63 6.36 -17.52
C LEU A 25 16.96 4.98 -17.52
N PHE A 26 15.65 4.97 -17.29
CA PHE A 26 14.80 3.83 -17.62
C PHE A 26 14.63 3.74 -19.14
N ASP A 27 14.92 2.58 -19.73
CA ASP A 27 14.71 2.30 -21.16
C ASP A 27 13.31 1.70 -21.40
N PRO A 28 12.34 2.47 -21.93
CA PRO A 28 10.99 2.00 -22.18
C PRO A 28 10.90 0.90 -23.23
N SER A 29 11.89 0.78 -24.13
CA SER A 29 11.85 -0.20 -25.22
C SER A 29 11.97 -1.64 -24.71
N ARG A 30 12.47 -1.81 -23.48
CA ARG A 30 12.65 -3.09 -22.79
C ARG A 30 11.53 -3.43 -21.83
N ALA A 31 10.51 -2.58 -21.78
CA ALA A 31 9.42 -2.71 -20.83
C ALA A 31 8.08 -2.70 -21.53
N ARG A 32 7.19 -3.58 -21.09
CA ARG A 32 5.79 -3.54 -21.49
C ARG A 32 4.87 -3.50 -20.28
N VAL A 33 3.69 -2.97 -20.51
CA VAL A 33 2.65 -2.83 -19.50
C VAL A 33 1.43 -3.57 -19.99
N GLU A 34 0.99 -4.56 -19.23
CA GLU A 34 -0.12 -5.42 -19.61
C GLU A 34 -1.15 -5.51 -18.49
N VAL A 35 -2.41 -5.54 -18.89
CA VAL A 35 -3.47 -6.00 -18.00
C VAL A 35 -3.20 -7.47 -17.78
N LEU A 36 -3.06 -7.84 -16.52
CA LEU A 36 -2.93 -9.23 -16.18
C LEU A 36 -4.39 -9.79 -16.12
N ASP A 37 -4.62 -11.12 -16.23
CA ASP A 37 -5.98 -11.74 -16.26
C ASP A 37 -6.49 -12.41 -14.95
N ASP A 38 -5.63 -12.99 -14.12
CA ASP A 38 -5.91 -13.54 -12.76
C ASP A 38 -5.41 -12.78 -11.48
N ASP A 39 -6.21 -12.74 -10.40
CA ASP A 39 -5.73 -12.19 -9.12
C ASP A 39 -4.52 -12.91 -8.52
N ALA A 40 -4.27 -14.18 -8.86
CA ALA A 40 -3.22 -14.99 -8.24
C ALA A 40 -1.81 -14.45 -8.51
N THR A 41 -1.54 -14.05 -9.75
CA THR A 41 -0.25 -13.47 -10.19
C THR A 41 0.02 -12.16 -9.47
N ALA A 42 -0.96 -11.25 -9.47
CA ALA A 42 -0.83 -9.96 -8.80
C ALA A 42 -0.73 -10.11 -7.27
N LYS A 43 -1.54 -10.99 -6.68
CA LYS A 43 -1.50 -11.31 -5.26
C LYS A 43 -0.16 -11.86 -4.82
N SER A 44 0.35 -12.87 -5.52
CA SER A 44 1.65 -13.50 -5.23
C SER A 44 2.77 -12.45 -5.22
N PHE A 45 2.86 -11.64 -6.27
CA PHE A 45 3.86 -10.58 -6.38
C PHE A 45 3.72 -9.54 -5.26
N VAL A 46 2.52 -8.97 -5.06
CA VAL A 46 2.28 -7.93 -4.05
C VAL A 46 2.56 -8.43 -2.65
N THR A 47 2.13 -9.64 -2.29
CA THR A 47 2.34 -10.16 -0.93
C THR A 47 3.81 -10.42 -0.62
N ARG A 48 4.61 -10.72 -1.65
CA ARG A 48 6.05 -10.95 -1.53
C ARG A 48 6.83 -9.64 -1.45
N GLU A 49 6.54 -8.68 -2.33
CA GLU A 49 7.37 -7.49 -2.50
C GLU A 49 6.87 -6.27 -1.71
N HIS A 50 5.56 -6.13 -1.46
CA HIS A 50 5.03 -4.96 -0.76
C HIS A 50 5.26 -5.06 0.75
N TYR A 51 5.65 -3.95 1.38
CA TYR A 51 5.91 -3.88 2.83
C TYR A 51 4.71 -4.30 3.69
N SER A 52 3.47 -4.13 3.20
CA SER A 52 2.26 -4.52 3.93
C SER A 52 1.89 -6.00 3.79
N ARG A 53 2.57 -6.75 2.93
CA ARG A 53 2.36 -8.20 2.66
C ARG A 53 0.90 -8.62 2.49
N SER A 54 0.08 -7.75 1.93
CA SER A 54 -1.38 -7.94 1.84
C SER A 54 -1.89 -7.49 0.49
N TYR A 55 -2.84 -8.23 -0.06
CA TYR A 55 -3.49 -7.93 -1.34
C TYR A 55 -4.91 -7.36 -1.10
N PRO A 56 -5.23 -6.17 -1.63
CA PRO A 56 -6.55 -5.56 -1.46
C PRO A 56 -7.60 -6.23 -2.37
N ALA A 57 -8.88 -5.90 -2.17
CA ALA A 57 -9.94 -6.30 -3.10
C ALA A 57 -9.76 -5.56 -4.44
N ALA A 58 -9.19 -6.26 -5.41
CA ALA A 58 -8.84 -5.70 -6.72
C ALA A 58 -10.09 -5.51 -7.59
N ARG A 59 -10.15 -4.39 -8.31
CA ARG A 59 -11.09 -4.14 -9.42
C ARG A 59 -10.38 -4.20 -10.78
N PHE A 60 -9.10 -3.85 -10.80
CA PHE A 60 -8.28 -3.86 -12.00
C PHE A 60 -6.81 -3.95 -11.59
N ARG A 61 -5.99 -4.62 -12.38
CA ARG A 61 -4.57 -4.74 -12.07
C ARG A 61 -3.73 -4.83 -13.34
N VAL A 62 -2.51 -4.32 -13.23
CA VAL A 62 -1.61 -4.12 -14.36
C VAL A 62 -0.21 -4.58 -13.93
N GLY A 63 0.46 -5.31 -14.80
CA GLY A 63 1.84 -5.75 -14.63
C GLY A 63 2.79 -4.89 -15.46
N LEU A 64 3.95 -4.61 -14.89
CA LEU A 64 5.13 -4.13 -15.59
C LEU A 64 6.02 -5.34 -15.87
N PHE A 65 6.23 -5.65 -17.14
CA PHE A 65 7.16 -6.69 -17.57
C PHE A 65 8.43 -6.03 -18.11
N VAL A 66 9.59 -6.55 -17.71
CA VAL A 66 10.90 -6.04 -18.14
C VAL A 66 11.70 -7.19 -18.73
N LYS A 67 12.31 -6.94 -19.90
CA LYS A 67 13.18 -7.87 -20.61
C LYS A 67 14.57 -7.27 -20.76
N ASN A 68 15.49 -7.72 -19.91
CA ASN A 68 16.90 -7.37 -20.04
C ASN A 68 17.58 -8.21 -21.14
N PRO A 69 18.70 -7.73 -21.71
CA PRO A 69 19.48 -8.52 -22.66
C PRO A 69 19.89 -9.86 -22.06
N PHE A 70 19.72 -10.93 -22.84
CA PHE A 70 20.06 -12.31 -22.45
C PHE A 70 19.29 -12.86 -21.24
N GLU A 71 18.27 -12.16 -20.73
CA GLU A 71 17.39 -12.63 -19.66
C GLU A 71 16.00 -12.97 -20.21
N ALA A 72 15.36 -13.95 -19.57
CA ALA A 72 13.93 -14.13 -19.73
C ALA A 72 13.20 -12.89 -19.21
N GLU A 73 12.10 -12.54 -19.86
CA GLU A 73 11.27 -11.47 -19.36
C GLU A 73 10.63 -11.84 -18.03
N LYS A 74 10.53 -10.86 -17.14
CA LYS A 74 9.97 -11.03 -15.80
C LYS A 74 8.96 -9.96 -15.46
N LEU A 75 8.01 -10.32 -14.61
CA LEU A 75 7.12 -9.38 -13.93
C LEU A 75 7.97 -8.58 -12.91
N ALA A 76 8.20 -7.31 -13.21
CA ALA A 76 9.05 -6.41 -12.44
C ALA A 76 8.26 -5.36 -11.66
N GLY A 77 6.94 -5.30 -11.83
CA GLY A 77 6.08 -4.44 -11.03
C GLY A 77 4.60 -4.75 -11.18
N VAL A 78 3.80 -4.35 -10.21
CA VAL A 78 2.35 -4.53 -10.19
C VAL A 78 1.66 -3.27 -9.66
N ALA A 79 0.65 -2.82 -10.39
CA ALA A 79 -0.30 -1.80 -9.96
C ALA A 79 -1.67 -2.46 -9.75
N VAL A 80 -2.27 -2.28 -8.57
CA VAL A 80 -3.61 -2.78 -8.23
C VAL A 80 -4.52 -1.60 -7.95
N MET A 81 -5.54 -1.45 -8.77
CA MET A 81 -6.67 -0.57 -8.56
C MET A 81 -7.71 -1.35 -7.76
N SER A 82 -7.91 -0.97 -6.50
CA SER A 82 -8.79 -1.66 -5.56
C SER A 82 -10.08 -0.89 -5.30
N VAL A 83 -11.05 -1.59 -4.72
CA VAL A 83 -12.21 -0.95 -4.09
C VAL A 83 -11.70 -0.09 -2.93
N PRO A 84 -12.04 1.20 -2.87
CA PRO A 84 -11.76 2.02 -1.69
C PRO A 84 -12.38 1.43 -0.43
N ILE A 85 -11.80 1.71 0.74
CA ILE A 85 -12.25 1.11 2.01
C ILE A 85 -13.71 1.43 2.36
N THR A 86 -14.24 2.56 1.89
CA THR A 86 -15.67 2.93 2.02
C THR A 86 -16.16 3.61 0.74
N ASN A 87 -17.48 3.57 0.53
CA ASN A 87 -18.12 4.26 -0.61
C ASN A 87 -17.99 5.79 -0.55
N ALA A 88 -17.69 6.37 0.63
CA ALA A 88 -17.52 7.80 0.80
C ALA A 88 -16.19 8.34 0.26
N VAL A 89 -15.19 7.48 0.01
CA VAL A 89 -13.83 7.92 -0.37
C VAL A 89 -13.83 8.72 -1.67
N ILE A 90 -14.46 8.21 -2.73
CA ILE A 90 -14.43 8.87 -4.04
C ILE A 90 -15.20 10.20 -4.00
N PRO A 91 -16.46 10.27 -3.52
CA PRO A 91 -17.17 11.54 -3.43
C PRO A 91 -16.47 12.59 -2.56
N ALA A 92 -15.80 12.18 -1.48
CA ALA A 92 -15.11 13.10 -0.58
C ALA A 92 -13.92 13.82 -1.25
N TRP A 93 -13.20 13.12 -2.12
CA TRP A 93 -12.00 13.65 -2.79
C TRP A 93 -12.27 14.17 -4.20
N PHE A 94 -13.36 13.73 -4.82
CA PHE A 94 -13.79 14.14 -6.15
C PHE A 94 -15.28 14.52 -6.12
N PRO A 95 -15.61 15.76 -5.72
CA PRO A 95 -16.98 16.24 -5.70
C PRO A 95 -17.67 16.05 -7.06
N GLY A 96 -18.89 15.51 -7.02
CA GLY A 96 -19.69 15.20 -8.20
C GLY A 96 -19.44 13.81 -8.83
N LEU A 97 -18.59 12.97 -8.23
CA LEU A 97 -18.43 11.57 -8.65
C LEU A 97 -19.05 10.61 -7.63
N GLU A 98 -19.72 9.58 -8.16
CA GLU A 98 -20.24 8.47 -7.38
C GLU A 98 -19.12 7.49 -6.98
N ALA A 99 -19.36 6.73 -5.91
CA ALA A 99 -18.43 5.71 -5.41
C ALA A 99 -18.00 4.70 -6.51
N SER A 100 -18.94 4.31 -7.36
CA SER A 100 -18.73 3.34 -8.44
C SER A 100 -17.80 3.85 -9.55
N GLN A 101 -17.71 5.18 -9.71
CA GLN A 101 -16.93 5.87 -10.74
C GLN A 101 -15.47 6.10 -10.35
N GLY A 102 -15.03 5.60 -9.19
CA GLY A 102 -13.64 5.71 -8.78
C GLY A 102 -13.05 4.42 -8.21
N VAL A 103 -11.72 4.41 -8.17
CA VAL A 103 -10.92 3.33 -7.59
C VAL A 103 -9.78 3.89 -6.75
N GLU A 104 -9.20 3.07 -5.88
CA GLU A 104 -7.98 3.39 -5.16
C GLU A 104 -6.79 2.69 -5.83
N LEU A 105 -5.69 3.40 -6.13
CA LEU A 105 -4.41 2.77 -6.40
C LEU A 105 -3.85 2.25 -5.06
N GLY A 106 -4.36 1.10 -4.65
CA GLY A 106 -4.12 0.51 -3.32
C GLY A 106 -2.78 -0.21 -3.23
N ARG A 107 -2.25 -0.73 -4.35
CA ARG A 107 -0.89 -1.29 -4.41
C ARG A 107 -0.18 -0.80 -5.65
N PHE A 108 1.04 -0.30 -5.46
CA PHE A 108 1.91 0.10 -6.55
C PHE A 108 3.33 -0.27 -6.17
N VAL A 109 3.85 -1.32 -6.80
CA VAL A 109 5.07 -2.00 -6.38
C VAL A 109 5.94 -2.26 -7.60
N LEU A 110 7.22 -1.91 -7.52
CA LEU A 110 8.22 -2.26 -8.53
C LEU A 110 9.41 -2.87 -7.80
N LEU A 111 10.12 -3.80 -8.45
CA LEU A 111 11.37 -4.35 -7.93
C LEU A 111 12.45 -3.26 -7.89
N ASP A 112 13.34 -3.35 -6.90
CA ASP A 112 14.45 -2.40 -6.69
C ASP A 112 15.43 -2.33 -7.88
N GLU A 113 15.53 -3.41 -8.65
CA GLU A 113 16.36 -3.50 -9.86
C GLU A 113 15.82 -2.68 -11.02
N VAL A 114 14.54 -2.27 -10.97
CA VAL A 114 13.97 -1.42 -12.02
C VAL A 114 14.55 -0.01 -11.86
N PRO A 115 15.14 0.56 -12.94
CA PRO A 115 15.74 1.90 -12.89
C PRO A 115 14.76 2.98 -12.40
N ALA A 116 15.30 4.08 -11.87
CA ALA A 116 14.48 5.24 -11.54
C ALA A 116 13.69 5.75 -12.75
N ASN A 117 12.64 6.54 -12.51
CA ASN A 117 11.67 7.04 -13.50
C ASN A 117 10.70 5.99 -14.07
N ALA A 118 11.01 4.70 -13.97
CA ALA A 118 10.11 3.61 -14.37
C ALA A 118 8.75 3.67 -13.65
N GLU A 119 8.73 4.10 -12.38
CA GLU A 119 7.52 4.24 -11.60
C GLU A 119 6.52 5.19 -12.24
N SER A 120 6.96 6.41 -12.57
CA SER A 120 6.10 7.42 -13.20
C SER A 120 5.61 6.97 -14.58
N TRP A 121 6.51 6.34 -15.35
CA TRP A 121 6.21 5.78 -16.68
C TRP A 121 5.19 4.64 -16.60
N PHE A 122 5.37 3.73 -15.65
CA PHE A 122 4.48 2.59 -15.43
C PHE A 122 3.13 3.06 -14.90
N GLN A 123 3.12 3.99 -13.94
CA GLN A 123 1.91 4.59 -13.41
C GLN A 123 1.05 5.21 -14.53
N ALA A 124 1.64 6.04 -15.40
CA ALA A 124 0.91 6.67 -16.50
C ALA A 124 0.28 5.63 -17.44
N ARG A 125 1.00 4.53 -17.74
CA ARG A 125 0.49 3.44 -18.58
C ARG A 125 -0.57 2.60 -17.88
N ALA A 126 -0.44 2.35 -16.58
CA ALA A 126 -1.45 1.65 -15.80
C ALA A 126 -2.76 2.43 -15.74
N LEU A 127 -2.71 3.76 -15.56
CA LEU A 127 -3.89 4.63 -15.61
C LEU A 127 -4.51 4.66 -17.02
N LYS A 128 -3.70 4.69 -18.08
CA LYS A 128 -4.18 4.60 -19.47
C LYS A 128 -4.87 3.26 -19.75
N ALA A 129 -4.30 2.15 -19.28
CA ALA A 129 -4.89 0.82 -19.40
C ALA A 129 -6.23 0.74 -18.66
N LEU A 130 -6.31 1.29 -17.44
CA LEU A 130 -7.54 1.39 -16.67
C LEU A 130 -8.61 2.19 -17.43
N LYS A 131 -8.28 3.38 -17.93
CA LYS A 131 -9.23 4.23 -18.68
C LYS A 131 -9.78 3.52 -19.93
N ARG A 132 -8.95 2.72 -20.61
CA ARG A 132 -9.37 1.95 -21.79
C ARG A 132 -10.26 0.77 -21.41
N ALA A 133 -9.90 0.01 -20.39
CA ALA A 133 -10.63 -1.19 -19.99
C ALA A 133 -11.92 -0.88 -19.21
N MET A 134 -11.94 0.22 -18.47
CA MET A 134 -13.02 0.63 -17.59
C MET A 134 -13.37 2.11 -17.78
N PRO A 135 -13.99 2.50 -18.90
CA PRO A 135 -14.31 3.90 -19.22
C PRO A 135 -15.28 4.57 -18.23
N GLN A 136 -16.00 3.78 -17.43
CA GLN A 136 -16.85 4.26 -16.34
C GLN A 136 -16.06 4.80 -15.15
N ILE A 137 -14.77 4.45 -15.01
CA ILE A 137 -13.91 4.97 -13.96
C ILE A 137 -13.39 6.34 -14.38
N ARG A 138 -13.72 7.35 -13.59
CA ARG A 138 -13.45 8.78 -13.82
C ARG A 138 -12.41 9.34 -12.86
N ALA A 139 -12.08 8.61 -11.79
CA ALA A 139 -11.07 9.04 -10.83
C ALA A 139 -10.30 7.88 -10.19
N VAL A 140 -9.05 8.16 -9.85
CA VAL A 140 -8.19 7.28 -9.04
C VAL A 140 -7.68 8.06 -7.85
N VAL A 141 -7.79 7.50 -6.64
CA VAL A 141 -7.19 8.05 -5.42
C VAL A 141 -6.01 7.18 -4.97
N SER A 142 -5.01 7.77 -4.33
CA SER A 142 -3.97 7.00 -3.65
C SER A 142 -3.56 7.68 -2.35
N TYR A 143 -3.14 6.86 -1.39
CA TYR A 143 -2.74 7.29 -0.06
C TYR A 143 -1.26 7.03 0.16
N CYS A 144 -0.59 8.03 0.72
CA CYS A 144 0.81 7.98 1.06
C CYS A 144 0.97 8.17 2.56
N ASP A 145 1.55 7.19 3.25
CA ASP A 145 1.78 7.25 4.69
C ASP A 145 3.12 7.94 4.97
N PRO A 146 3.13 9.14 5.58
CA PRO A 146 4.35 9.90 5.79
C PRO A 146 5.09 9.54 7.08
N VAL A 147 4.55 8.67 7.93
CA VAL A 147 5.04 8.46 9.29
C VAL A 147 5.96 7.25 9.35
N ALA A 148 7.22 7.49 9.73
CA ALA A 148 8.16 6.42 10.01
C ALA A 148 7.73 5.59 11.24
N ARG A 149 8.06 4.29 11.22
CA ARG A 149 7.74 3.32 12.27
C ARG A 149 8.98 2.49 12.55
N THR A 150 9.19 2.22 13.83
CA THR A 150 10.24 1.33 14.32
C THR A 150 9.64 0.14 15.05
N ASP A 151 10.41 -0.92 15.22
CA ASP A 151 10.14 -1.92 16.24
C ASP A 151 10.50 -1.40 17.66
N THR A 152 10.43 -2.30 18.64
CA THR A 152 10.79 -2.02 20.04
C THR A 152 12.30 -1.85 20.26
N GLU A 153 13.14 -2.36 19.36
CA GLU A 153 14.60 -2.21 19.42
C GLU A 153 15.08 -0.92 18.74
N GLY A 154 14.18 -0.19 18.08
CA GLY A 154 14.47 1.04 17.37
C GLY A 154 14.86 0.84 15.90
N GLN A 155 14.79 -0.38 15.38
CA GLN A 155 15.05 -0.64 13.96
C GLN A 155 13.92 -0.06 13.11
N VAL A 156 14.25 0.59 12.00
CA VAL A 156 13.26 1.21 11.10
C VAL A 156 12.57 0.13 10.27
N ILE A 157 11.27 -0.03 10.48
CA ILE A 157 10.40 -1.00 9.78
C ILE A 157 9.68 -0.34 8.61
N PHE A 158 9.38 0.95 8.75
CA PHE A 158 8.79 1.77 7.70
C PHE A 158 9.35 3.19 7.81
N ALA A 159 9.89 3.78 6.75
CA ALA A 159 10.54 5.09 6.81
C ALA A 159 9.56 6.24 6.51
N GLY A 160 8.31 5.92 6.12
CA GLY A 160 7.39 6.89 5.55
C GLY A 160 7.64 7.11 4.06
N HIS A 161 6.69 7.78 3.43
CA HIS A 161 6.72 8.22 2.04
C HIS A 161 6.07 9.61 1.91
N VAL A 162 6.63 10.45 1.03
CA VAL A 162 6.11 11.81 0.79
C VAL A 162 5.27 11.93 -0.50
N GLY A 163 5.22 10.87 -1.31
CA GLY A 163 4.39 10.77 -2.51
C GLY A 163 5.00 11.38 -3.77
N THR A 164 6.32 11.57 -3.82
CA THR A 164 7.03 12.16 -4.98
C THR A 164 6.67 11.49 -6.30
N VAL A 165 6.56 10.15 -6.30
CA VAL A 165 6.17 9.37 -7.48
C VAL A 165 4.80 9.77 -8.03
N TYR A 166 3.84 10.09 -7.17
CA TYR A 166 2.49 10.47 -7.61
C TYR A 166 2.47 11.87 -8.20
N LEU A 167 3.23 12.80 -7.63
CA LEU A 167 3.39 14.14 -8.20
C LEU A 167 4.06 14.09 -9.57
N ALA A 168 5.13 13.28 -9.71
CA ALA A 168 5.79 13.07 -11.00
C ALA A 168 4.85 12.45 -12.05
N GLY A 169 3.88 11.65 -11.62
CA GLY A 169 2.82 11.09 -12.47
C GLY A 169 1.58 11.97 -12.61
N ASN A 170 1.70 13.30 -12.43
CA ASN A 170 0.61 14.27 -12.58
C ASN A 170 -0.60 14.08 -11.64
N ALA A 171 -0.39 13.53 -10.44
CA ALA A 171 -1.44 13.50 -9.42
C ALA A 171 -1.65 14.88 -8.80
N ALA A 172 -2.90 15.26 -8.59
CA ALA A 172 -3.25 16.38 -7.74
C ALA A 172 -3.07 16.00 -6.26
N ARG A 173 -2.50 16.88 -5.45
CA ARG A 173 -2.47 16.73 -3.98
C ARG A 173 -3.82 17.19 -3.43
N LEU A 174 -4.58 16.27 -2.85
CA LEU A 174 -5.95 16.52 -2.40
C LEU A 174 -6.05 16.90 -0.92
N GLY A 175 -5.02 16.60 -0.13
CA GLY A 175 -4.98 16.94 1.29
C GLY A 175 -4.47 15.79 2.14
N ARG A 176 -5.10 15.58 3.30
CA ARG A 176 -4.79 14.47 4.22
C ARG A 176 -6.06 13.77 4.67
N SER A 177 -5.97 12.45 4.85
CA SER A 177 -7.01 11.71 5.55
C SER A 177 -7.11 12.15 7.02
N SER A 178 -8.18 11.75 7.71
CA SER A 178 -8.33 12.06 9.14
C SER A 178 -7.13 11.54 9.96
N PRO A 179 -6.69 12.31 10.97
CA PRO A 179 -5.68 11.85 11.92
C PRO A 179 -6.23 10.69 12.75
N ARG A 180 -5.32 9.83 13.23
CA ARG A 180 -5.66 8.65 14.03
C ARG A 180 -4.50 8.24 14.91
N THR A 181 -4.77 7.37 15.88
CA THR A 181 -3.72 6.68 16.63
C THR A 181 -3.59 5.26 16.09
N LEU A 182 -2.41 4.90 15.61
CA LEU A 182 -2.11 3.54 15.19
C LEU A 182 -1.71 2.69 16.40
N LYS A 183 -2.09 1.41 16.37
CA LYS A 183 -1.62 0.40 17.31
C LYS A 183 -0.50 -0.38 16.64
N LEU A 184 0.74 -0.20 17.11
CA LEU A 184 1.89 -0.93 16.60
C LEU A 184 2.09 -2.20 17.41
N LEU A 185 2.38 -3.29 16.72
CA LEU A 185 2.89 -4.53 17.29
C LEU A 185 4.34 -4.32 17.77
N PRO A 186 4.89 -5.22 18.61
CA PRO A 186 6.31 -5.17 19.01
C PRO A 186 7.27 -5.09 17.81
N SER A 187 6.91 -5.77 16.72
CA SER A 187 7.63 -5.75 15.44
C SER A 187 7.53 -4.43 14.66
N GLY A 188 6.86 -3.40 15.18
CA GLY A 188 6.67 -2.10 14.51
C GLY A 188 5.61 -2.08 13.40
N HIS A 189 5.07 -3.24 13.03
CA HIS A 189 3.94 -3.34 12.09
C HIS A 189 2.63 -2.85 12.72
N VAL A 190 1.72 -2.32 11.90
CA VAL A 190 0.42 -1.82 12.37
C VAL A 190 -0.55 -2.97 12.55
N ALA A 191 -1.07 -3.14 13.76
CA ALA A 191 -2.28 -3.93 14.01
C ALA A 191 -3.48 -3.16 13.43
N SER A 192 -3.98 -3.60 12.28
CA SER A 192 -5.05 -2.86 11.60
C SER A 192 -6.32 -2.84 12.44
N GLU A 193 -6.97 -1.68 12.54
CA GLU A 193 -8.21 -1.54 13.32
C GLU A 193 -9.32 -2.47 12.79
N ARG A 194 -9.31 -2.77 11.49
CA ARG A 194 -10.23 -3.76 10.90
C ARG A 194 -9.96 -5.18 11.39
N ALA A 195 -8.69 -5.59 11.50
CA ALA A 195 -8.33 -6.90 12.06
C ALA A 195 -8.73 -7.00 13.54
N LEU A 196 -8.47 -5.95 14.32
CA LEU A 196 -8.89 -5.87 15.72
C LEU A 196 -10.42 -5.88 15.87
N SER A 197 -11.14 -5.17 15.00
CA SER A 197 -12.61 -5.17 15.00
C SER A 197 -13.17 -6.56 14.76
N LYS A 198 -12.61 -7.32 13.80
CA LYS A 198 -13.02 -8.70 13.54
C LYS A 198 -12.87 -9.58 14.78
N ILE A 199 -11.76 -9.42 15.50
CA ILE A 199 -11.53 -10.17 16.74
C ILE A 199 -12.52 -9.72 17.81
N ARG A 200 -12.69 -8.41 18.05
CA ARG A 200 -13.61 -7.87 19.08
C ARG A 200 -15.05 -8.33 18.89
N ASN A 201 -15.48 -8.45 17.64
CA ASN A 201 -16.85 -8.81 17.28
C ASN A 201 -17.02 -10.31 16.97
N ASP A 202 -15.97 -11.13 17.15
CA ASP A 202 -15.96 -12.56 16.81
C ASP A 202 -16.48 -12.83 15.37
N GLU A 203 -16.09 -11.97 14.43
CA GLU A 203 -16.50 -12.03 13.02
C GLU A 203 -15.80 -13.13 12.23
N CYS A 204 -16.40 -13.51 11.10
CA CYS A 204 -15.76 -14.44 10.16
C CYS A 204 -14.39 -13.91 9.67
N GLY A 205 -13.37 -14.78 9.80
CA GLY A 205 -11.97 -14.45 9.52
C GLY A 205 -11.19 -13.87 10.70
N ALA A 206 -11.78 -13.78 11.90
CA ALA A 206 -11.07 -13.43 13.13
C ALA A 206 -9.90 -14.38 13.42
N GLY A 207 -10.00 -15.66 13.08
CA GLY A 207 -8.94 -16.65 13.32
C GLY A 207 -7.60 -16.29 12.63
N TYR A 208 -7.64 -15.73 11.42
CA TYR A 208 -6.42 -15.28 10.74
C TYR A 208 -5.81 -14.05 11.42
N ALA A 209 -6.64 -13.09 11.82
CA ALA A 209 -6.19 -11.92 12.56
C ALA A 209 -5.62 -12.30 13.93
N LEU A 210 -6.24 -13.25 14.63
CA LEU A 210 -5.75 -13.79 15.89
C LEU A 210 -4.39 -14.47 15.73
N LYS A 211 -4.25 -15.32 14.70
CA LYS A 211 -2.97 -15.95 14.37
C LYS A 211 -1.87 -14.92 14.12
N GLN A 212 -2.16 -13.84 13.38
CA GLN A 212 -1.18 -12.76 13.17
C GLN A 212 -0.75 -12.07 14.47
N LEU A 213 -1.65 -11.90 15.44
CA LEU A 213 -1.29 -11.34 16.74
C LEU A 213 -0.41 -12.32 17.54
N ILE A 214 -0.76 -13.60 17.56
CA ILE A 214 0.01 -14.65 18.24
C ILE A 214 1.40 -14.79 17.62
N ASP A 215 1.49 -14.84 16.29
CA ASP A 215 2.76 -14.89 15.54
C ASP A 215 3.62 -13.63 15.80
N ALA A 216 2.99 -12.51 16.19
CA ALA A 216 3.65 -11.28 16.61
C ALA A 216 3.97 -11.21 18.11
N GLY A 217 3.76 -12.30 18.86
CA GLY A 217 4.10 -12.43 20.28
C GLY A 217 2.95 -12.12 21.24
N ALA A 218 1.72 -11.96 20.76
CA ALA A 218 0.58 -11.80 21.66
C ALA A 218 0.29 -13.12 22.41
N PRO A 219 -0.10 -13.06 23.70
CA PRO A 219 -0.57 -14.25 24.40
C PRO A 219 -1.77 -14.85 23.68
N ALA A 220 -1.93 -16.17 23.77
CA ALA A 220 -3.13 -16.85 23.28
C ALA A 220 -4.37 -16.35 24.03
N ARG A 221 -5.53 -16.49 23.38
CA ARG A 221 -6.83 -16.22 24.00
C ARG A 221 -7.13 -17.30 25.04
N SER A 222 -7.57 -16.90 26.23
CA SER A 222 -7.91 -17.83 27.31
C SER A 222 -9.20 -18.59 27.00
N LEU A 223 -9.38 -19.75 27.64
CA LEU A 223 -10.64 -20.50 27.61
C LEU A 223 -11.80 -19.58 28.04
N HIS A 224 -12.85 -19.51 27.23
CA HIS A 224 -14.05 -18.69 27.43
C HIS A 224 -13.86 -17.16 27.42
N GLU A 225 -12.65 -16.65 27.17
CA GLU A 225 -12.43 -15.22 26.95
C GLU A 225 -13.20 -14.78 25.70
N SER A 226 -13.91 -13.66 25.70
CA SER A 226 -14.55 -13.11 24.50
C SER A 226 -13.53 -12.40 23.61
N GLY A 227 -13.81 -12.23 22.31
CA GLY A 227 -12.87 -11.54 21.42
C GLY A 227 -12.64 -10.08 21.83
N ARG A 228 -13.68 -9.44 22.40
CA ARG A 228 -13.59 -8.12 23.01
C ARG A 228 -12.66 -8.10 24.22
N ALA A 229 -12.87 -9.00 25.18
CA ALA A 229 -12.05 -9.10 26.39
C ALA A 229 -10.58 -9.36 26.04
N TYR A 230 -10.33 -10.18 25.03
CA TYR A 230 -8.97 -10.45 24.53
C TYR A 230 -8.26 -9.18 24.04
N VAL A 231 -8.91 -8.37 23.19
CA VAL A 231 -8.31 -7.13 22.67
C VAL A 231 -8.13 -6.08 23.79
N GLU A 232 -9.10 -5.95 24.69
CA GLU A 232 -9.01 -5.08 25.86
C GLU A 232 -7.84 -5.48 26.79
N ARG A 233 -7.63 -6.78 27.00
CA ARG A 233 -6.49 -7.30 27.76
C ARG A 233 -5.16 -6.96 27.10
N LEU A 234 -5.02 -7.15 25.79
CA LEU A 234 -3.80 -6.76 25.06
C LEU A 234 -3.51 -5.26 25.15
N GLU A 235 -4.56 -4.41 25.16
CA GLU A 235 -4.41 -2.97 25.36
C GLU A 235 -3.96 -2.65 26.79
N HIS A 236 -4.55 -3.28 27.80
CA HIS A 236 -4.20 -3.12 29.21
C HIS A 236 -2.76 -3.58 29.52
N GLU A 237 -2.37 -4.72 28.95
CA GLU A 237 -1.01 -5.28 29.03
C GLU A 237 0.02 -4.47 28.19
N ARG A 238 -0.42 -3.41 27.51
CA ARG A 238 0.41 -2.55 26.64
C ARG A 238 1.14 -3.31 25.55
N PHE A 239 0.55 -4.40 25.06
CA PHE A 239 1.08 -5.15 23.92
C PHE A 239 1.16 -4.26 22.67
N PHE A 240 0.20 -3.33 22.51
CA PHE A 240 0.23 -2.34 21.44
C PHE A 240 0.95 -1.07 21.87
N ARG A 241 1.93 -0.64 21.06
CA ARG A 241 2.53 0.69 21.19
C ARG A 241 1.70 1.73 20.41
N PRO A 242 1.12 2.75 21.06
CA PRO A 242 0.36 3.77 20.37
C PRO A 242 1.30 4.71 19.58
N LEU A 243 0.91 5.04 18.35
CA LEU A 243 1.61 6.02 17.52
C LEU A 243 0.61 7.03 16.95
N ARG A 244 0.79 8.32 17.28
CA ARG A 244 -0.03 9.39 16.71
C ARG A 244 0.30 9.56 15.23
N HIS A 245 -0.74 9.53 14.40
CA HIS A 245 -0.63 9.62 12.94
C HIS A 245 -1.46 10.81 12.43
N PRO A 246 -0.86 11.75 11.67
CA PRO A 246 -1.51 12.98 11.23
C PRO A 246 -2.48 12.79 10.05
N GLY A 247 -2.62 11.55 9.58
CA GLY A 247 -3.37 11.20 8.37
C GLY A 247 -2.46 11.01 7.17
N ASN A 248 -2.87 10.12 6.24
CA ASN A 248 -2.13 9.85 5.02
C ASN A 248 -2.26 11.04 4.08
N ALA A 249 -1.19 11.41 3.37
CA ALA A 249 -1.29 12.36 2.27
C ALA A 249 -2.10 11.72 1.13
N VAL A 250 -3.04 12.49 0.58
CA VAL A 250 -3.97 12.01 -0.44
C VAL A 250 -3.62 12.63 -1.79
N PHE A 251 -3.53 11.76 -2.80
CA PHE A 251 -3.25 12.12 -4.18
C PHE A 251 -4.36 11.59 -5.07
N GLY A 252 -4.61 12.26 -6.19
CA GLY A 252 -5.65 11.83 -7.09
C GLY A 252 -5.45 12.20 -8.55
N TRP A 253 -6.03 11.40 -9.42
CA TRP A 253 -6.09 11.61 -10.86
C TRP A 253 -7.55 11.66 -11.29
N ARG A 254 -7.93 12.68 -12.06
CA ARG A 254 -9.14 12.65 -12.87
C ARG A 254 -8.79 12.05 -14.23
N LEU A 255 -9.58 11.06 -14.67
CA LEU A 255 -9.37 10.31 -15.91
C LEU A 255 -10.20 10.86 -17.07
#